data_AF-A0A183EUU2-F1
#
_entry.id   AF-A0A183EUU2-F1
#
_cell.length_a   1.000
_cell.length_b   1.000
_cell.length_c   1.000
_cell.angle_alpha   90.00
_cell.angle_beta   90.00
_cell.angle_gamma   90.00
#
_symmetry.space_group_name_H-M   'P 1'
#
loop_
_entity.id
_entity.type
_entity.pdbx_description
1 polymer ?
#
loop_
_entity_poly.entity_id
_entity_poly.type
_entity_poly.pdbx_seq_one_letter_code
_entity_poly.pdbx_strand_id
1 'polypeptide(L)'
;MDLYENTPICFQDKDVKAMIELLRPMHEMLERGATTLKEQSFKQLYENELKEAWNSCLCYMRTKNIKEISQAWDLYYVVFRKISVSIRQVAPLDLNYVSPRLVQARDLELTVPGAYDPFGPLVTISSFNHTLQVISSKQRPRKVIIRGIINLKLFSYEIDYSSFKHNSVVWK
;
A
#
# COMPACT_ATOMS: atom_id res chain seq x y z
N MET A 1 -3.06 18.57 4.02
CA MET A 1 -2.25 17.84 5.04
C MET A 1 -1.21 18.85 5.42
N ASP A 2 -1.68 19.86 6.16
CA ASP A 2 -1.04 21.19 6.21
C ASP A 2 -0.40 21.41 7.59
N LEU A 3 0.07 20.32 8.21
CA LEU A 3 0.64 20.32 9.56
C LEU A 3 2.16 20.47 9.58
N TYR A 4 2.82 20.64 8.43
CA TYR A 4 4.28 20.53 8.34
C TYR A 4 5.04 21.85 8.17
N GLU A 5 4.38 22.99 8.02
CA GLU A 5 5.09 24.20 7.60
C GLU A 5 5.44 25.23 8.68
N ASN A 6 4.88 25.22 9.90
CA ASN A 6 5.07 26.37 10.81
C ASN A 6 5.15 26.09 12.32
N THR A 7 5.59 24.92 12.77
CA THR A 7 5.90 24.73 14.20
C THR A 7 7.32 24.23 14.40
N PRO A 8 8.17 24.99 15.12
CA PRO A 8 9.34 24.41 15.76
C PRO A 8 8.81 23.27 16.63
N ILE A 9 9.12 22.02 16.27
CA ILE A 9 8.58 20.87 16.99
C ILE A 9 9.24 20.85 18.37
N CYS A 10 8.58 21.47 19.34
CA CYS A 10 8.89 21.28 20.74
C CYS A 10 8.50 19.84 21.09
N PHE A 11 9.41 18.89 20.91
CA PHE A 11 9.21 17.50 21.29
C PHE A 11 8.97 17.42 22.80
N GLN A 12 7.71 17.42 23.23
CA GLN A 12 7.40 16.95 24.57
C GLN A 12 7.59 15.42 24.58
N ASP A 13 8.17 14.87 25.64
CA ASP A 13 8.43 13.43 25.80
C ASP A 13 7.22 12.53 25.47
N LYS A 14 6.00 13.03 25.71
CA LYS A 14 4.75 12.34 25.38
C LYS A 14 4.52 12.20 23.87
N ASP A 15 4.91 13.21 23.09
CA ASP A 15 4.73 13.23 21.64
C ASP A 15 5.68 12.27 20.94
N VAL A 16 6.91 12.14 21.46
CA VAL A 16 7.90 11.19 20.91
C VAL A 16 7.46 9.75 21.14
N LYS A 17 6.94 9.43 22.34
CA LYS A 17 6.43 8.09 22.62
C LYS A 17 5.24 7.74 21.72
N ALA A 18 4.31 8.67 21.52
CA ALA A 18 3.17 8.47 20.62
C ALA A 18 3.61 8.25 19.17
N MET A 19 4.61 9.01 18.70
CA MET A 19 5.20 8.82 17.37
C MET A 19 5.81 7.42 17.21
N ILE A 20 6.58 6.96 18.20
CA ILE A 20 7.22 5.63 18.15
C ILE A 20 6.16 4.52 18.09
N GLU A 21 5.09 4.61 18.87
CA GLU A 21 4.01 3.62 18.81
C GLU A 21 3.28 3.63 17.46
N LEU A 22 3.14 4.79 16.82
CA LEU A 22 2.58 4.89 15.47
C LEU A 22 3.48 4.23 14.42
N LEU A 23 4.80 4.38 14.54
CA LEU A 23 5.78 3.88 13.57
C LEU A 23 6.17 2.41 13.78
N ARG A 24 6.06 1.90 15.01
CA ARG A 24 6.36 0.51 15.38
C ARG A 24 5.78 -0.54 14.41
N PRO A 25 4.47 -0.56 14.11
CA PRO A 25 3.91 -1.59 13.22
C PRO A 25 4.49 -1.53 11.81
N MET A 26 4.90 -0.35 11.33
CA MET A 26 5.54 -0.20 10.02
C MET A 26 6.95 -0.79 10.00
N HIS A 27 7.72 -0.63 11.09
CA HIS A 27 9.04 -1.26 11.22
C HIS A 27 8.95 -2.77 11.38
N GLU A 28 7.99 -3.27 12.14
CA GLU A 28 7.71 -4.71 12.24
C GLU A 28 7.30 -5.31 10.88
N MET A 29 6.62 -4.54 10.02
CA MET A 29 6.35 -4.97 8.64
C MET A 29 7.64 -5.06 7.80
N LEU A 30 8.59 -4.14 7.98
CA LEU A 30 9.87 -4.16 7.26
C LEU A 30 10.77 -5.33 7.70
N GLU A 31 10.79 -5.63 8.99
CA GLU A 31 11.56 -6.73 9.58
C GLU A 31 11.05 -8.10 9.14
N ARG A 32 9.71 -8.26 9.02
CA ARG A 32 9.08 -9.47 8.47
C ARG A 32 9.59 -9.85 7.08
N GLY A 33 10.11 -8.88 6.33
CA GLY A 33 10.72 -9.11 5.03
C GLY A 33 9.76 -8.92 3.85
N ALA A 34 10.35 -8.81 2.67
CA ALA A 34 9.61 -8.63 1.43
C ALA A 34 9.03 -9.96 0.94
N THR A 35 7.74 -9.93 0.59
CA THR A 35 7.00 -11.06 0.00
C THR A 35 6.76 -10.89 -1.49
N THR A 36 6.97 -9.68 -2.02
CA THR A 36 6.81 -9.33 -3.43
C THR A 36 8.05 -8.61 -3.96
N LEU A 37 8.25 -8.62 -5.28
CA LEU A 37 9.37 -7.89 -5.91
C LEU A 37 9.27 -6.39 -5.63
N LYS A 38 8.05 -5.83 -5.59
CA LYS A 38 7.84 -4.42 -5.26
C LYS A 38 8.28 -4.09 -3.82
N GLU A 39 7.98 -4.97 -2.86
CA GLU A 39 8.46 -4.83 -1.49
C GLU A 39 9.99 -4.99 -1.41
N GLN A 40 10.57 -5.91 -2.18
CA GLN A 40 12.02 -6.09 -2.22
C GLN A 40 12.73 -4.83 -2.71
N SER A 41 12.21 -4.21 -3.79
CA SER A 41 12.73 -2.92 -4.27
C SER A 41 12.56 -1.81 -3.24
N PHE A 42 11.43 -1.77 -2.51
CA PHE A 42 11.23 -0.79 -1.43
C PHE A 42 12.29 -0.96 -0.34
N LYS A 43 12.52 -2.20 0.12
CA LYS A 43 13.56 -2.49 1.12
C LYS A 43 14.94 -2.05 0.65
N GLN A 44 15.34 -2.45 -0.56
CA GLN A 44 16.64 -2.06 -1.13
C GLN A 44 16.87 -0.55 -1.17
N LEU A 45 15.82 0.24 -1.38
CA LEU A 45 15.92 1.70 -1.54
C LEU A 45 15.88 2.47 -0.22
N TYR A 46 15.24 1.95 0.83
CA TYR A 46 14.91 2.73 2.03
C TYR A 46 15.21 2.02 3.36
N GLU A 47 15.53 0.73 3.37
CA GLU A 47 15.67 -0.05 4.60
C GLU A 47 16.79 0.47 5.51
N ASN A 48 17.90 0.92 4.93
CA ASN A 48 19.04 1.42 5.71
C ASN A 48 18.67 2.67 6.50
N GLU A 49 18.16 3.71 5.83
CA GLU A 49 17.76 4.94 6.49
C GLU A 49 16.61 4.73 7.48
N LEU A 50 15.65 3.85 7.15
CA LEU A 50 14.53 3.54 8.04
C LEU A 50 15.01 2.81 9.32
N LYS A 51 15.92 1.84 9.19
CA LYS A 51 16.51 1.15 10.35
C LYS A 51 17.34 2.08 11.21
N GLU A 52 18.14 2.94 10.60
CA GLU A 52 18.94 3.92 11.34
C GLU A 52 18.04 4.90 12.11
N ALA A 53 17.00 5.43 11.46
CA ALA A 53 16.02 6.30 12.11
C ALA A 53 15.33 5.61 13.28
N TRP A 54 14.96 4.33 13.12
CA TRP A 54 14.35 3.53 14.19
C TRP A 54 15.29 3.30 15.37
N ASN A 55 16.55 2.96 15.10
CA ASN A 55 17.56 2.79 16.13
C ASN A 55 17.77 4.08 16.93
N SER A 56 17.81 5.24 16.27
CA SER A 56 17.88 6.54 16.94
C SER A 56 16.64 6.82 17.81
N CYS A 57 15.44 6.46 17.36
CA CYS A 57 14.24 6.52 18.21
C CYS A 57 14.35 5.65 19.47
N LEU A 58 14.84 4.41 19.34
CA LEU A 58 15.02 3.49 20.47
C LEU A 58 16.13 3.99 21.42
N CYS A 59 17.21 4.54 20.88
CA CYS A 59 18.26 5.17 21.68
C CYS A 59 17.72 6.34 22.50
N TYR A 60 16.93 7.23 21.90
CA TYR A 60 16.26 8.32 22.62
C TYR A 60 15.40 7.79 23.77
N MET A 61 14.65 6.71 23.57
CA MET A 61 13.81 6.14 24.65
C MET A 61 14.62 5.70 25.88
N ARG A 62 15.89 5.32 25.68
CA ARG A 62 16.81 4.95 26.77
C ARG A 62 17.56 6.16 27.34
N THR A 63 18.06 7.05 26.48
CA THR A 63 19.02 8.11 26.87
C THR A 63 18.36 9.45 27.14
N LYS A 64 17.16 9.68 26.60
CA LYS A 64 16.48 10.98 26.55
C LYS A 64 17.29 12.09 25.86
N ASN A 65 18.29 11.72 25.06
CA ASN A 65 19.12 12.67 24.34
C ASN A 65 18.40 13.21 23.10
N ILE A 66 18.08 14.49 23.09
CA ILE A 66 17.35 15.16 22.01
C ILE A 66 18.05 15.01 20.63
N LYS A 67 19.39 14.88 20.61
CA LYS A 67 20.13 14.69 19.36
C LYS A 67 19.71 13.41 18.62
N GLU A 68 19.39 12.35 19.36
CA GLU A 68 18.94 11.07 18.80
C GLU A 68 17.59 11.23 18.09
N ILE A 69 16.64 11.95 18.70
CA ILE A 69 15.34 12.15 18.08
C ILE A 69 15.43 13.08 16.88
N SER A 70 16.30 14.10 16.93
CA SER A 70 16.57 14.99 15.79
C SER A 70 17.10 14.20 14.58
N GLN A 71 18.10 13.34 14.80
CA GLN A 71 18.65 12.47 13.75
C GLN A 71 17.59 11.55 13.15
N ALA A 72 16.75 10.94 13.98
CA ALA A 72 15.67 10.10 13.51
C ALA A 72 14.72 10.86 12.56
N TRP A 73 14.35 12.09 12.92
CA TRP A 73 13.49 12.93 12.10
C TRP A 73 14.11 13.31 10.76
N ASP A 74 15.39 13.68 10.76
CA ASP A 74 16.10 14.01 9.52
C ASP A 74 16.09 12.82 8.55
N LEU A 75 16.36 11.61 9.06
CA LEU A 75 16.34 10.38 8.26
C LEU A 75 14.93 10.04 7.76
N TYR A 76 13.91 10.11 8.61
CA TYR A 76 12.52 9.90 8.18
C TYR A 76 12.09 10.92 7.14
N TYR A 77 12.48 12.18 7.29
CA TYR A 77 12.14 13.24 6.35
C TYR A 77 12.76 12.98 4.97
N VAL A 78 14.02 12.55 4.92
CA VAL A 78 14.68 12.14 3.67
C VAL A 78 13.91 11.02 2.97
N VAL A 79 13.54 9.97 3.71
CA VAL A 79 12.76 8.85 3.15
C VAL A 79 11.38 9.30 2.69
N PHE A 80 10.68 10.12 3.49
CA PHE A 80 9.38 10.70 3.14
C PHE A 80 9.44 11.50 1.83
N ARG A 81 10.48 12.31 1.64
CA ARG A 81 10.68 13.09 0.41
C ARG A 81 10.89 12.18 -0.80
N LYS A 82 11.73 11.15 -0.69
CA LYS A 82 11.96 10.16 -1.76
C LYS A 82 10.66 9.43 -2.13
N ILE A 83 9.93 8.93 -1.14
CA ILE A 83 8.64 8.24 -1.33
C ILE A 83 7.60 9.18 -1.96
N SER A 84 7.51 10.42 -1.50
CA SER A 84 6.56 11.42 -2.02
C SER A 84 6.77 11.71 -3.50
N VAL A 85 8.02 11.74 -3.97
CA VAL A 85 8.34 11.86 -5.39
C VAL A 85 7.88 10.62 -6.16
N SER A 86 8.24 9.43 -5.67
CA SER A 86 7.87 8.16 -6.31
C SER A 86 6.36 7.99 -6.43
N ILE A 87 5.62 8.31 -5.37
CA ILE A 87 4.15 8.22 -5.36
C ILE A 87 3.55 9.15 -6.42
N ARG A 88 4.06 10.37 -6.65
CA ARG A 88 3.47 11.28 -7.67
C ARG A 88 3.47 10.72 -9.09
N GLN A 89 4.39 9.82 -9.42
CA GLN A 89 4.40 9.13 -10.71
C GLN A 89 3.31 8.05 -10.72
N VAL A 90 2.11 8.41 -11.21
CA VAL A 90 0.99 7.48 -11.35
C VAL A 90 1.29 6.53 -12.52
N ALA A 91 1.84 5.37 -12.22
CA ALA A 91 2.10 4.30 -13.18
C ALA A 91 1.13 3.14 -12.97
N PRO A 92 0.73 2.42 -14.04
CA PRO A 92 0.07 1.12 -13.90
C PRO A 92 0.92 0.16 -13.07
N LEU A 93 0.28 -0.71 -12.29
CA LEU A 93 0.95 -1.72 -11.49
C LEU A 93 0.94 -3.05 -12.24
N ASP A 94 2.12 -3.65 -12.42
CA ASP A 94 2.23 -5.01 -12.94
C ASP A 94 2.11 -6.01 -11.77
N LEU A 95 1.09 -6.86 -11.85
CA LEU A 95 0.78 -7.90 -10.86
C LEU A 95 1.92 -8.89 -10.66
N ASN A 96 2.79 -9.14 -11.64
CA ASN A 96 3.96 -9.99 -11.40
C ASN A 96 4.87 -9.41 -10.31
N TYR A 97 4.95 -8.08 -10.22
CA TYR A 97 5.78 -7.40 -9.24
C TYR A 97 5.06 -7.16 -7.92
N VAL A 98 3.74 -6.95 -7.94
CA VAL A 98 2.96 -6.56 -6.74
C VAL A 98 2.12 -7.68 -6.13
N SER A 99 1.79 -8.73 -6.89
CA SER A 99 1.02 -9.89 -6.42
C SER A 99 1.10 -11.06 -7.42
N PRO A 100 2.22 -11.81 -7.47
CA PRO A 100 2.36 -12.95 -8.38
C PRO A 100 1.33 -14.06 -8.11
N ARG A 101 0.80 -14.13 -6.88
CA ARG A 101 -0.29 -15.05 -6.53
C ARG A 101 -1.57 -14.79 -7.33
N LEU A 102 -1.93 -13.53 -7.58
CA LEU A 102 -3.09 -13.20 -8.41
C LEU A 102 -2.86 -13.52 -9.88
N VAL A 103 -1.61 -13.49 -10.35
CA VAL A 103 -1.25 -13.91 -11.71
C VAL A 103 -1.42 -15.43 -11.89
N GLN A 104 -1.03 -16.18 -10.86
CA GLN A 104 -1.11 -17.64 -10.81
C GLN A 104 -2.53 -18.15 -10.56
N ALA A 105 -3.40 -17.33 -9.98
CA ALA A 105 -4.81 -17.66 -9.77
C ALA A 105 -5.53 -17.79 -11.11
N ARG A 106 -5.82 -19.05 -11.49
CA ARG A 106 -6.49 -19.43 -12.73
C ARG A 106 -7.67 -20.34 -12.43
N ASP A 107 -8.73 -20.18 -13.21
CA ASP A 107 -9.90 -21.05 -13.24
C ASP A 107 -10.44 -21.39 -11.84
N LEU A 108 -10.65 -20.33 -11.05
CA LEU A 108 -11.16 -20.44 -9.68
C LEU A 108 -12.64 -20.82 -9.70
N GLU A 109 -13.09 -21.56 -8.69
CA GLU A 109 -14.52 -21.82 -8.46
C GLU A 109 -15.28 -20.59 -7.93
N LEU A 110 -14.54 -19.55 -7.52
CA LEU A 110 -15.08 -18.28 -7.05
C LEU A 110 -15.75 -17.50 -8.17
N THR A 111 -16.88 -16.87 -7.86
CA THR A 111 -17.60 -16.02 -8.80
C THR A 111 -16.87 -14.71 -9.05
N VAL A 112 -17.04 -14.17 -10.26
CA VAL A 112 -16.61 -12.79 -10.51
C VAL A 112 -17.46 -11.86 -9.62
N PRO A 113 -16.84 -11.00 -8.79
CA PRO A 113 -17.59 -10.10 -7.92
C PRO A 113 -18.54 -9.21 -8.72
N GLY A 114 -19.81 -9.15 -8.29
CA GLY A 114 -20.86 -8.38 -8.97
C GLY A 114 -21.55 -9.12 -10.14
N ALA A 115 -21.07 -10.31 -10.53
CA ALA A 115 -21.67 -11.11 -11.60
C ALA A 115 -22.57 -12.25 -11.10
N TYR A 116 -22.81 -12.35 -9.79
CA TYR A 116 -23.66 -13.39 -9.21
C TYR A 116 -25.14 -13.07 -9.42
N ASP A 117 -25.83 -13.96 -10.13
CA ASP A 117 -27.28 -13.97 -10.28
C ASP A 117 -27.80 -15.34 -9.80
N PRO A 118 -28.66 -15.40 -8.77
CA PRO A 118 -29.24 -16.66 -8.28
C PRO A 118 -30.00 -17.47 -9.33
N PHE A 119 -30.53 -16.81 -10.37
CA PHE A 119 -31.30 -17.44 -11.44
C PHE A 119 -30.50 -17.54 -12.75
N GLY A 120 -29.29 -16.97 -12.77
CA GLY A 120 -28.42 -16.91 -13.94
C GLY A 120 -27.34 -18.00 -13.92
N PRO A 121 -26.70 -18.24 -15.07
CA PRO A 121 -25.52 -19.09 -15.13
C PRO A 121 -24.35 -18.52 -14.29
N LEU A 122 -23.62 -19.41 -13.62
CA LEU A 122 -22.53 -19.02 -12.73
C LEU A 122 -21.32 -18.51 -13.53
N VAL A 123 -20.92 -17.26 -13.28
CA VAL A 123 -19.71 -16.68 -13.86
C VAL A 123 -18.56 -16.82 -12.86
N THR A 124 -17.57 -17.64 -13.18
CA THR A 124 -16.41 -17.86 -12.32
C THR A 124 -15.17 -17.10 -12.82
N ILE A 125 -14.22 -16.86 -11.93
CA ILE A 125 -12.97 -16.16 -12.25
C ILE A 125 -12.05 -17.10 -13.01
N SER A 126 -11.81 -16.84 -14.30
CA SER A 126 -10.80 -17.55 -15.08
C SER A 126 -9.40 -16.98 -14.84
N SER A 127 -9.25 -15.66 -14.76
CA SER A 127 -7.94 -15.04 -14.48
C SER A 127 -8.04 -13.55 -14.16
N PHE A 128 -6.95 -12.99 -13.63
CA PHE A 128 -6.79 -11.54 -13.46
C PHE A 128 -5.92 -10.97 -14.58
N ASN A 129 -6.21 -9.74 -15.02
CA ASN A 129 -5.32 -9.03 -15.92
C ASN A 129 -4.01 -8.69 -15.21
N HIS A 130 -2.87 -8.92 -15.88
CA HIS A 130 -1.53 -8.69 -15.35
C HIS A 130 -1.27 -7.22 -14.99
N THR A 131 -2.04 -6.27 -15.53
CA THR A 131 -1.84 -4.84 -15.26
C THR A 131 -3.05 -4.24 -14.54
N LEU A 132 -2.81 -3.56 -13.42
CA LEU A 132 -3.79 -2.73 -12.73
C LEU A 132 -3.59 -1.27 -13.12
N GLN A 133 -4.66 -0.62 -13.58
CA GLN A 133 -4.60 0.82 -13.83
C GLN A 133 -4.76 1.58 -12.51
N VAL A 134 -3.94 2.62 -12.31
CA VAL A 134 -4.03 3.50 -11.14
C VAL A 134 -4.66 4.81 -11.57
N ILE A 135 -5.80 5.17 -10.97
CA ILE A 135 -6.49 6.41 -11.30
C ILE A 135 -5.82 7.57 -10.55
N SER A 136 -5.46 8.64 -11.25
CA SER A 136 -4.79 9.80 -10.66
C SER A 136 -5.77 10.60 -9.78
N SER A 137 -5.74 10.34 -8.46
CA SER A 137 -6.52 11.07 -7.45
C SER A 137 -5.80 11.04 -6.10
N LYS A 138 -6.37 11.65 -5.05
CA LYS A 138 -5.78 11.59 -3.69
C LYS A 138 -5.68 10.15 -3.17
N GLN A 139 -6.67 9.32 -3.49
CA GLN A 139 -6.79 7.95 -2.97
C GLN A 139 -6.17 6.91 -3.88
N ARG A 140 -6.02 7.26 -5.17
CA ARG A 140 -5.37 6.43 -6.18
C ARG A 140 -6.03 5.04 -6.28
N PRO A 141 -7.36 4.97 -6.48
CA PRO A 141 -8.03 3.68 -6.61
C PRO A 141 -7.44 2.90 -7.79
N ARG A 142 -7.45 1.57 -7.64
CA ARG A 142 -6.93 0.65 -8.65
C ARG A 142 -8.11 0.11 -9.40
N LYS A 143 -8.03 0.17 -10.72
CA LYS A 143 -8.97 -0.48 -11.63
C LYS A 143 -8.41 -1.85 -11.98
N VAL A 144 -9.18 -2.88 -11.63
CA VAL A 144 -8.82 -4.28 -11.82
C VAL A 144 -9.68 -4.84 -12.95
N ILE A 145 -9.06 -5.54 -13.90
CA ILE A 145 -9.78 -6.27 -14.94
C ILE A 145 -9.72 -7.76 -14.60
N ILE A 146 -10.89 -8.38 -14.43
CA ILE A 146 -11.05 -9.81 -14.15
C ILE A 146 -11.64 -10.47 -15.40
N ARG A 147 -11.02 -11.56 -15.84
CA ARG A 147 -11.57 -12.41 -16.90
C ARG A 147 -12.47 -13.45 -16.25
N GLY A 148 -13.76 -13.36 -16.53
CA GLY A 148 -14.74 -14.36 -16.13
C GLY A 148 -14.98 -15.38 -17.23
N ILE A 149 -15.40 -16.58 -16.85
CA ILE A 149 -15.83 -17.63 -17.78
C ILE A 149 -17.25 -18.09 -17.43
N ILE A 150 -18.03 -18.31 -18.48
CA ILE A 150 -19.40 -18.82 -18.38
C ILE A 150 -19.73 -19.56 -19.67
N ASN A 151 -20.22 -20.80 -19.59
CA ASN A 151 -20.55 -21.63 -20.75
C ASN A 151 -19.43 -21.65 -21.82
N LEU A 152 -18.17 -21.80 -21.39
CA LEU A 152 -16.95 -21.77 -22.23
C LEU A 152 -16.68 -20.44 -22.97
N LYS A 153 -17.39 -19.37 -22.62
CA LYS A 153 -17.19 -18.03 -23.17
C LYS A 153 -16.51 -17.15 -22.12
N LEU A 154 -15.50 -16.40 -22.57
CA LEU A 154 -14.74 -15.46 -21.75
C LEU A 154 -15.35 -14.06 -21.82
N PHE A 155 -15.43 -13.42 -20.66
CA PHE A 155 -15.90 -12.04 -20.50
C PHE A 155 -14.90 -11.25 -19.66
N SER A 156 -14.82 -9.93 -19.88
CA SER A 156 -13.98 -9.04 -19.09
C SER A 156 -14.86 -8.17 -18.19
N TYR A 157 -14.56 -8.18 -16.90
CA TYR A 157 -15.23 -7.41 -15.88
C TYR A 157 -14.24 -6.39 -15.33
N GLU A 158 -14.66 -5.14 -15.28
CA GLU A 158 -13.86 -4.06 -14.72
C GLU A 158 -14.40 -3.70 -13.34
N ILE A 159 -13.54 -3.73 -12.33
CA ILE A 159 -13.87 -3.31 -10.98
C ILE A 159 -13.09 -2.04 -10.66
N ASP A 160 -13.81 -0.94 -10.45
CA ASP A 160 -13.25 0.31 -9.95
C ASP A 160 -13.61 0.50 -8.47
N TYR A 161 -12.58 0.55 -7.62
CA TYR A 161 -12.75 0.77 -6.19
C TYR A 161 -12.89 2.26 -5.81
N SER A 162 -13.00 3.18 -6.78
CA SER A 162 -13.17 4.62 -6.53
C SER A 162 -14.39 4.98 -5.67
N SER A 163 -15.43 4.14 -5.70
CA SER A 163 -16.70 4.34 -5.00
C SER A 163 -16.76 3.79 -3.56
N PHE A 164 -15.77 3.03 -3.08
CA PHE A 164 -15.79 2.38 -1.75
C PHE A 164 -15.59 3.33 -0.55
N LYS A 165 -15.73 4.66 -0.75
CA LYS A 165 -15.51 5.65 0.31
C LYS A 165 -16.67 5.85 1.29
N HIS A 166 -17.83 5.26 1.04
CA HIS A 166 -18.93 5.13 2.00
C HIS A 166 -19.63 3.78 1.78
N ASN A 167 -20.22 3.22 2.84
CA ASN A 167 -21.01 1.99 2.83
C ASN A 167 -22.25 2.09 1.93
N SER A 168 -22.07 2.17 0.61
CA SER A 168 -23.14 2.15 -0.39
C SER A 168 -22.52 1.78 -1.73
N VAL A 169 -22.68 0.52 -2.11
CA VAL A 169 -22.38 0.06 -3.46
C VAL A 169 -23.47 0.60 -4.37
N VAL A 170 -23.12 1.48 -5.32
CA VAL A 170 -24.01 1.88 -6.40
C VAL A 170 -23.50 1.25 -7.67
N TRP A 171 -24.23 0.25 -8.18
CA TRP A 171 -24.02 -0.35 -9.49
C TRP A 171 -24.70 0.53 -10.55
N LYS A 172 -24.01 0.78 -11.67
CA LYS A 172 -24.64 1.21 -12.92
C LYS A 172 -24.63 0.06 -13.90
#